data_AF-T2IZV0-F1
#
_entry.id   AF-T2IZV0-F1
#
_cell.length_a   1.000
_cell.length_b   1.000
_cell.length_c   1.000
_cell.angle_alpha   90.00
_cell.angle_beta   90.00
_cell.angle_gamma   90.00
#
_symmetry.space_group_name_H-M   'P 1'
#
loop_
_entity.id
_entity.type
_entity.pdbx_description
1 polymer ?
#
loop_
_entity_poly.entity_id
_entity_poly.type
_entity_poly.pdbx_seq_one_letter_code
_entity_poly.pdbx_strand_id
1 'polypeptide(L)'
;MLDYRVRVYRRFPEKQMRQVVIYLTPSTSELVQQNVFAIANTRHQFEVIRLWEIPTEQLLQSSGLWPLAVLGETDDPASILEDIGERINRLDNQRQQSNIAASTAILAGLLLEEEVIQSILRSEIMRESVIYQRIESEGIRKGKAEGRQEEAIALILRQLKRRFNTIPAEIEVKINDLPIEKIEELGEALLDFQEEEDLINWFEN
;
A
#
# COMPACT_ATOMS: atom_id res chain seq x y z
N MET A 1 0.17 -23.95 1.38
CA MET A 1 -1.09 -24.52 1.94
C MET A 1 -0.89 -25.89 2.59
N LEU A 2 -0.38 -26.90 1.87
CA LEU A 2 -0.18 -28.26 2.43
C LEU A 2 0.64 -28.28 3.73
N ASP A 3 1.73 -27.51 3.79
CA ASP A 3 2.58 -27.44 4.99
C ASP A 3 1.78 -27.01 6.24
N TYR A 4 0.99 -25.94 6.15
CA TYR A 4 0.10 -25.51 7.24
C TYR A 4 -0.92 -26.60 7.62
N ARG A 5 -1.48 -27.32 6.65
CA ARG A 5 -2.43 -28.41 6.92
C ARG A 5 -1.83 -29.51 7.79
N VAL A 6 -0.59 -29.89 7.50
CA VAL A 6 0.14 -30.93 8.23
C VAL A 6 0.55 -30.42 9.61
N ARG A 7 1.03 -29.18 9.72
CA ARG A 7 1.41 -28.59 11.03
C ARG A 7 0.21 -28.48 11.97
N VAL A 8 -0.93 -27.99 11.49
CA VAL A 8 -2.15 -27.86 12.31
C VAL A 8 -2.67 -29.22 12.74
N TYR A 9 -2.68 -30.22 11.85
CA TYR A 9 -3.09 -31.58 12.17
C TYR A 9 -2.27 -32.20 13.30
N ARG A 10 -0.94 -32.04 13.26
CA ARG A 10 -0.05 -32.56 14.31
C ARG A 10 -0.39 -32.01 15.69
N ARG A 11 -0.85 -30.75 15.77
CA ARG A 11 -1.20 -30.09 17.03
C ARG A 11 -2.65 -30.34 17.46
N PHE A 12 -3.56 -30.47 16.49
CA PHE A 12 -5.00 -30.58 16.70
C PHE A 12 -5.61 -31.64 15.76
N PRO A 13 -5.36 -32.94 15.99
CA PRO A 13 -5.71 -34.00 15.04
C PRO A 13 -7.22 -34.16 14.83
N GLU A 14 -8.02 -33.85 15.87
CA GLU A 14 -9.48 -33.95 15.84
C GLU A 14 -10.17 -32.74 15.18
N LYS A 15 -9.42 -31.70 14.80
CA LYS A 15 -9.99 -30.49 14.19
C LYS A 15 -10.00 -30.62 12.67
N GLN A 16 -11.17 -30.39 12.08
CA GLN A 16 -11.28 -30.21 10.63
C GLN A 16 -10.72 -28.83 10.24
N MET A 17 -9.79 -28.82 9.29
CA MET A 17 -9.23 -27.59 8.74
C MET A 17 -9.80 -27.36 7.35
N ARG A 18 -10.44 -26.21 7.15
CA ARG A 18 -10.79 -25.68 5.83
C ARG A 18 -9.71 -24.72 5.39
N GLN A 19 -9.33 -24.83 4.12
CA GLN A 19 -8.26 -24.03 3.53
C GLN A 19 -8.83 -23.36 2.29
N VAL A 20 -8.81 -22.04 2.28
CA VAL A 20 -9.44 -21.23 1.24
C VAL A 20 -8.41 -20.27 0.69
N VAL A 21 -8.36 -20.16 -0.64
CA VAL A 21 -7.67 -19.08 -1.36
C VAL A 21 -8.74 -18.15 -1.92
N ILE A 22 -8.63 -16.86 -1.63
CA ILE A 22 -9.57 -15.84 -2.12
C ILE A 22 -8.85 -14.98 -3.14
N TYR A 23 -9.38 -14.94 -4.37
CA TYR A 23 -8.95 -14.02 -5.40
C TYR A 23 -9.85 -12.78 -5.39
N LEU A 24 -9.21 -11.61 -5.34
CA LEU A 24 -9.90 -10.34 -5.16
C LEU A 24 -10.39 -9.74 -6.48
N THR A 25 -9.64 -9.91 -7.57
CA THR A 25 -9.94 -9.31 -8.88
C THR A 25 -9.87 -10.34 -10.00
N PRO A 26 -10.67 -10.17 -11.07
CA PRO A 26 -10.65 -11.06 -12.23
C PRO A 26 -9.24 -11.27 -12.79
N SER A 27 -8.93 -12.51 -13.16
CA SER A 27 -7.64 -12.86 -13.76
C SER A 27 -7.84 -13.90 -14.85
N THR A 28 -7.04 -13.78 -15.91
CA THR A 28 -6.97 -14.77 -17.00
C THR A 28 -6.07 -15.96 -16.66
N SER A 29 -5.38 -15.92 -15.52
CA SER A 29 -4.48 -17.00 -15.10
C SER A 29 -5.27 -18.27 -14.77
N GLU A 30 -4.90 -19.41 -15.35
CA GLU A 30 -5.49 -20.72 -15.02
C GLU A 30 -5.36 -21.08 -13.53
N LEU A 31 -4.40 -20.46 -12.83
CA LEU A 31 -4.19 -20.66 -11.39
C LEU A 31 -5.46 -20.34 -10.57
N VAL A 32 -6.31 -19.41 -11.02
CA VAL A 32 -7.54 -19.05 -10.30
C VAL A 32 -8.58 -20.17 -10.31
N GLN A 33 -8.43 -21.17 -11.19
CA GLN A 33 -9.30 -22.34 -11.25
C GLN A 33 -8.69 -23.55 -10.52
N GLN A 34 -7.41 -23.49 -10.15
CA GLN A 34 -6.72 -24.61 -9.51
C GLN A 34 -7.05 -24.67 -8.02
N ASN A 35 -7.70 -25.76 -7.61
CA ASN A 35 -8.07 -26.04 -6.23
C ASN A 35 -7.35 -27.29 -5.66
N VAL A 36 -6.37 -27.81 -6.41
CA VAL A 36 -5.59 -28.99 -6.03
C VAL A 36 -4.12 -28.75 -6.32
N PHE A 37 -3.29 -28.98 -5.31
CA PHE A 37 -1.85 -29.15 -5.46
C PHE A 37 -1.54 -30.65 -5.59
N ALA A 38 -0.88 -31.05 -6.68
CA ALA A 38 -0.54 -32.45 -6.95
C ALA A 38 0.93 -32.59 -7.36
N ILE A 39 1.64 -33.48 -6.67
CA ILE A 39 2.97 -33.98 -7.02
C ILE A 39 2.97 -35.50 -6.85
N ALA A 40 4.10 -36.19 -7.13
CA ALA A 40 4.20 -37.63 -6.92
C ALA A 40 3.70 -38.04 -5.52
N ASN A 41 2.84 -39.06 -5.45
CA ASN A 41 2.25 -39.63 -4.22
C ASN A 41 1.60 -38.62 -3.25
N THR A 42 1.37 -37.36 -3.65
CA THR A 42 0.84 -36.33 -2.77
C THR A 42 -0.19 -35.49 -3.51
N ARG A 43 -1.41 -35.47 -2.97
CA ARG A 43 -2.50 -34.64 -3.46
C ARG A 43 -3.09 -33.87 -2.30
N HIS A 44 -3.25 -32.56 -2.48
CA HIS A 44 -3.79 -31.67 -1.48
C HIS A 44 -4.85 -30.77 -2.09
N GLN A 45 -6.09 -30.93 -1.65
CA GLN A 45 -7.22 -30.10 -2.08
C GLN A 45 -7.43 -28.93 -1.12
N PHE A 46 -7.80 -27.80 -1.68
CA PHE A 46 -8.24 -26.59 -0.99
C PHE A 46 -9.44 -25.99 -1.71
N GLU A 47 -10.08 -25.00 -1.10
CA GLU A 47 -11.18 -24.24 -1.68
C GLU A 47 -10.64 -22.98 -2.35
N VAL A 48 -11.27 -22.58 -3.45
CA VAL A 48 -10.96 -21.33 -4.14
C VAL A 48 -12.23 -20.51 -4.25
N ILE A 49 -12.16 -19.26 -3.80
CA ILE A 49 -13.23 -18.27 -3.93
C ILE A 49 -12.72 -17.19 -4.87
N ARG A 50 -13.47 -16.92 -5.92
CA ARG A 50 -13.23 -15.82 -6.86
C ARG A 50 -14.32 -14.80 -6.61
N LEU A 51 -13.99 -13.64 -6.04
CA LEU A 51 -15.02 -12.72 -5.55
C LEU A 51 -15.97 -12.24 -6.66
N TRP A 52 -15.46 -12.06 -7.88
CA TRP A 52 -16.25 -11.65 -9.05
C TRP A 52 -17.27 -12.69 -9.54
N GLU A 53 -17.29 -13.89 -8.97
CA GLU A 53 -18.29 -14.94 -9.24
C GLU A 53 -19.26 -15.12 -8.07
N ILE A 54 -19.11 -14.32 -6.99
CA ILE A 54 -19.98 -14.40 -5.82
C ILE A 54 -21.05 -13.32 -5.93
N PRO A 55 -22.34 -13.68 -5.94
CA PRO A 55 -23.43 -12.70 -5.97
C PRO A 55 -23.28 -11.69 -4.84
N THR A 56 -23.25 -10.42 -5.22
CA THR A 56 -22.96 -9.31 -4.30
C THR A 56 -23.93 -9.28 -3.13
N GLU A 57 -25.19 -9.68 -3.33
CA GLU A 57 -26.22 -9.75 -2.29
C GLU A 57 -25.83 -10.69 -1.15
N GLN A 58 -25.05 -11.75 -1.41
CA GLN A 58 -24.54 -12.64 -0.36
C GLN A 58 -23.52 -11.93 0.53
N LEU A 59 -22.67 -11.10 -0.07
CA LEU A 59 -21.64 -10.33 0.65
C LEU A 59 -22.26 -9.15 1.41
N LEU A 60 -23.43 -8.64 0.99
CA LEU A 60 -24.14 -7.57 1.70
C LEU A 60 -24.86 -8.03 2.97
N GLN A 61 -24.99 -9.34 3.22
CA GLN A 61 -25.71 -9.89 4.39
C GLN A 61 -25.03 -9.60 5.72
N SER A 62 -23.72 -9.36 5.74
CA SER A 62 -22.96 -9.10 6.96
C SER A 62 -22.04 -7.89 6.79
N SER A 63 -22.04 -7.00 7.79
CA SER A 63 -21.22 -5.78 7.73
C SER A 63 -19.71 -6.03 7.65
N GLY A 64 -19.24 -7.19 8.12
CA GLY A 64 -17.85 -7.59 7.96
C GLY A 64 -17.46 -7.99 6.52
N LEU A 65 -18.45 -8.23 5.65
CA LEU A 65 -18.25 -8.63 4.26
C LEU A 65 -18.46 -7.48 3.27
N TRP A 66 -19.02 -6.35 3.69
CA TRP A 66 -19.22 -5.18 2.83
C TRP A 66 -17.94 -4.72 2.10
N PRO A 67 -16.74 -4.71 2.72
CA PRO A 67 -15.53 -4.37 1.98
C PRO A 67 -15.26 -5.27 0.77
N LEU A 68 -15.69 -6.53 0.81
CA LEU A 68 -15.55 -7.49 -0.29
C LEU A 68 -16.69 -7.38 -1.31
N ALA A 69 -17.84 -6.82 -0.93
CA ALA A 69 -19.03 -6.78 -1.78
C ALA A 69 -18.81 -5.95 -3.05
N VAL A 70 -17.99 -4.90 -3.00
CA VAL A 70 -17.59 -4.12 -4.19
C VAL A 70 -16.85 -4.97 -5.24
N LEU A 71 -16.21 -6.05 -4.79
CA LEU A 71 -15.47 -7.00 -5.64
C LEU A 71 -16.33 -8.21 -6.07
N GLY A 72 -17.61 -8.19 -5.72
CA GLY A 72 -18.57 -9.25 -6.03
C GLY A 72 -18.90 -9.38 -7.52
N GLU A 73 -19.79 -10.30 -7.85
CA GLU A 73 -20.46 -10.36 -9.15
C GLU A 73 -21.40 -9.14 -9.27
N THR A 74 -20.98 -8.16 -10.07
CA THR A 74 -21.74 -6.94 -10.38
C THR A 74 -21.26 -6.34 -11.69
N ASP A 75 -22.18 -5.73 -12.46
CA ASP A 75 -21.87 -4.93 -13.64
C ASP A 75 -21.54 -3.47 -13.28
N ASP A 76 -21.90 -3.02 -12.06
CA ASP A 76 -21.69 -1.65 -11.57
C ASP A 76 -21.17 -1.65 -10.12
N PRO A 77 -19.84 -1.72 -9.94
CA PRO A 77 -19.23 -1.65 -8.61
C PRO A 77 -19.45 -0.30 -7.91
N ALA A 78 -19.66 0.79 -8.66
CA ALA A 78 -19.87 2.12 -8.07
C ALA A 78 -21.23 2.19 -7.38
N SER A 79 -22.29 1.67 -8.00
CA SER A 79 -23.60 1.60 -7.35
C SER A 79 -23.59 0.72 -6.09
N ILE A 80 -22.83 -0.38 -6.09
CA ILE A 80 -22.63 -1.21 -4.89
C ILE A 80 -21.91 -0.42 -3.79
N LEU A 81 -20.88 0.35 -4.15
CA LEU A 81 -20.15 1.20 -3.22
C LEU A 81 -21.06 2.29 -2.61
N GLU A 82 -21.96 2.88 -3.39
CA GLU A 82 -22.97 3.84 -2.91
C GLU A 82 -23.88 3.22 -1.83
N ASP A 83 -24.46 2.04 -2.11
CA ASP A 83 -25.30 1.31 -1.12
C ASP A 83 -24.50 1.00 0.15
N ILE A 84 -23.27 0.52 0.01
CA ILE A 84 -22.39 0.25 1.15
C ILE A 84 -22.10 1.54 1.94
N GLY A 85 -21.84 2.65 1.26
CA GLY A 85 -21.63 3.96 1.90
C GLY A 85 -22.81 4.39 2.75
N GLU A 86 -24.04 4.24 2.24
CA GLU A 86 -25.26 4.49 3.01
C GLU A 86 -25.38 3.57 4.24
N ARG A 87 -25.08 2.28 4.07
CA ARG A 87 -25.15 1.30 5.16
C ARG A 87 -24.13 1.57 6.25
N ILE A 88 -22.91 1.97 5.87
CA ILE A 88 -21.84 2.37 6.80
C ILE A 88 -22.28 3.58 7.62
N ASN A 89 -22.91 4.58 7.00
CA ASN A 89 -23.41 5.77 7.69
C ASN A 89 -24.48 5.47 8.76
N ARG A 90 -25.17 4.32 8.64
CA ARG A 90 -26.20 3.87 9.60
C ARG A 90 -25.65 3.01 10.75
N LEU A 91 -24.35 2.75 10.79
CA LEU A 91 -23.75 1.95 11.87
C LEU A 91 -23.63 2.78 13.17
N ASP A 92 -24.12 2.23 14.28
CA ASP A 92 -24.06 2.90 15.59
C ASP A 92 -22.64 2.96 16.17
N ASN A 93 -21.80 1.97 15.87
CA ASN A 93 -20.45 1.87 16.42
C ASN A 93 -19.46 2.62 15.53
N GLN A 94 -19.04 3.80 15.98
CA GLN A 94 -18.13 4.69 15.25
C GLN A 94 -16.79 4.04 14.89
N ARG A 95 -16.22 3.19 15.75
CA ARG A 95 -14.97 2.48 15.46
C ARG A 95 -15.16 1.41 14.39
N GLN A 96 -16.26 0.66 14.46
CA GLN A 96 -16.61 -0.34 13.45
C GLN A 96 -16.91 0.34 12.11
N GLN A 97 -17.68 1.42 12.13
CA GLN A 97 -17.97 2.28 10.98
C GLN A 97 -16.68 2.74 10.30
N SER A 98 -15.75 3.33 11.07
CA SER A 98 -14.47 3.82 10.56
C SER A 98 -13.61 2.73 9.95
N ASN A 99 -13.53 1.56 10.60
CA ASN A 99 -12.76 0.42 10.10
C ASN A 99 -13.35 -0.18 8.83
N ILE A 100 -14.67 -0.31 8.76
CA ILE A 100 -15.35 -0.82 7.57
C ILE A 100 -15.16 0.18 6.43
N ALA A 101 -15.40 1.48 6.64
CA ALA A 101 -15.16 2.52 5.64
C ALA A 101 -13.73 2.46 5.07
N ALA A 102 -12.72 2.42 5.94
CA ALA A 102 -11.32 2.36 5.50
C ALA A 102 -11.00 1.09 4.71
N SER A 103 -11.45 -0.07 5.17
CA SER A 103 -11.21 -1.33 4.44
C SER A 103 -11.99 -1.42 3.13
N THR A 104 -13.22 -0.89 3.07
CA THR A 104 -14.01 -0.78 1.84
C THR A 104 -13.32 0.14 0.84
N ALA A 105 -12.82 1.31 1.25
CA ALA A 105 -12.11 2.23 0.36
C ALA A 105 -10.85 1.56 -0.25
N ILE A 106 -10.07 0.84 0.56
CA ILE A 106 -8.88 0.11 0.10
C ILE A 106 -9.25 -0.94 -0.97
N LEU A 107 -10.30 -1.73 -0.73
CA LEU A 107 -10.70 -2.80 -1.65
C LEU A 107 -11.40 -2.24 -2.90
N ALA A 108 -12.21 -1.19 -2.76
CA ALA A 108 -12.83 -0.50 -3.88
C ALA A 108 -11.79 0.09 -4.83
N GLY A 109 -10.64 0.55 -4.30
CA GLY A 109 -9.51 1.05 -5.10
C GLY A 109 -8.86 0.00 -6.02
N LEU A 110 -9.25 -1.27 -5.93
CA LEU A 110 -8.84 -2.29 -6.90
C LEU A 110 -9.64 -2.24 -8.21
N LEU A 111 -10.82 -1.61 -8.21
CA LEU A 111 -11.75 -1.56 -9.36
C LEU A 111 -12.18 -0.13 -9.74
N LEU A 112 -12.18 0.80 -8.79
CA LEU A 112 -12.71 2.15 -8.95
C LEU A 112 -11.61 3.20 -8.77
N GLU A 113 -11.77 4.32 -9.49
CA GLU A 113 -10.89 5.48 -9.36
C GLU A 113 -11.07 6.19 -8.01
N GLU A 114 -10.02 6.87 -7.57
CA GLU A 114 -9.97 7.52 -6.27
C GLU A 114 -11.08 8.58 -6.11
N GLU A 115 -11.40 9.34 -7.16
CA GLU A 115 -12.42 10.38 -7.11
C GLU A 115 -13.82 9.81 -6.84
N VAL A 116 -14.13 8.64 -7.40
CA VAL A 116 -15.40 7.96 -7.18
C VAL A 116 -15.49 7.53 -5.72
N ILE A 117 -14.43 6.91 -5.21
CA ILE A 117 -14.37 6.42 -3.83
C ILE A 117 -14.49 7.58 -2.84
N GLN A 118 -13.76 8.67 -3.04
CA GLN A 118 -13.79 9.84 -2.15
C GLN A 118 -15.15 10.56 -2.17
N SER A 119 -15.88 10.52 -3.29
CA SER A 119 -17.21 11.12 -3.36
C SER A 119 -18.25 10.37 -2.49
N ILE A 120 -18.04 9.06 -2.29
CA ILE A 120 -18.94 8.18 -1.52
C ILE A 120 -18.45 7.99 -0.07
N LEU A 121 -17.19 7.60 0.11
CA LEU A 121 -16.55 7.32 1.39
C LEU A 121 -15.60 8.46 1.77
N ARG A 122 -16.13 9.42 2.53
CA ARG A 122 -15.37 10.60 2.95
C ARG A 122 -14.30 10.26 3.99
N SER A 123 -13.14 10.90 3.88
CA SER A 123 -11.99 10.69 4.77
C SER A 123 -12.32 10.90 6.25
N GLU A 124 -13.23 11.82 6.59
CA GLU A 124 -13.67 12.07 7.97
C GLU A 124 -14.21 10.80 8.65
N ILE A 125 -14.94 9.96 7.91
CA ILE A 125 -15.51 8.71 8.43
C ILE A 125 -14.39 7.71 8.74
N MET A 126 -13.28 7.76 8.00
CA MET A 126 -12.18 6.80 8.13
C MET A 126 -11.13 7.19 9.18
N ARG A 127 -11.15 8.43 9.68
CA ARG A 127 -10.08 8.99 10.55
C ARG A 127 -9.82 8.19 11.83
N GLU A 128 -10.82 7.51 12.39
CA GLU A 128 -10.63 6.68 13.58
C GLU A 128 -10.17 5.24 13.27
N SER A 129 -10.04 4.88 11.99
CA SER A 129 -9.49 3.60 11.61
C SER A 129 -7.99 3.54 11.92
N VAL A 130 -7.59 2.47 12.60
CA VAL A 130 -6.18 2.19 12.91
C VAL A 130 -5.37 2.03 11.62
N ILE A 131 -5.98 1.49 10.56
CA ILE A 131 -5.31 1.30 9.27
C ILE A 131 -5.10 2.64 8.58
N TYR A 132 -6.13 3.49 8.55
CA TYR A 132 -6.04 4.84 7.96
C TYR A 132 -4.96 5.68 8.68
N GLN A 133 -5.00 5.75 10.01
CA GLN A 133 -4.02 6.49 10.80
C GLN A 133 -2.59 6.00 10.56
N ARG A 134 -2.39 4.68 10.41
CA ARG A 134 -1.07 4.13 10.09
C ARG A 134 -0.59 4.59 8.73
N ILE A 135 -1.41 4.44 7.68
CA ILE A 135 -1.07 4.86 6.31
C ILE A 135 -0.76 6.36 6.27
N GLU A 136 -1.59 7.18 6.89
CA GLU A 136 -1.37 8.63 6.99
C GLU A 136 -0.07 8.95 7.72
N SER A 137 0.21 8.29 8.84
CA SER A 137 1.45 8.51 9.61
C SER A 137 2.72 8.10 8.86
N GLU A 138 2.66 7.01 8.09
CA GLU A 138 3.75 6.54 7.23
C GLU A 138 3.96 7.51 6.07
N GLY A 139 2.88 7.98 5.43
CA GLY A 139 2.90 9.00 4.39
C GLY A 139 3.53 10.31 4.86
N ILE A 140 3.12 10.83 6.03
CA ILE A 140 3.71 12.04 6.63
C ILE A 140 5.20 11.84 6.91
N ARG A 141 5.60 10.67 7.44
CA ARG A 141 7.01 10.39 7.73
C ARG A 141 7.86 10.33 6.47
N LYS A 142 7.36 9.64 5.44
CA LYS A 142 8.00 9.53 4.13
C LYS A 142 8.12 10.91 3.47
N GLY A 143 7.03 11.68 3.40
CA GLY A 143 7.05 13.01 2.81
C GLY A 143 7.95 14.00 3.56
N LYS A 144 8.05 13.91 4.90
CA LYS A 144 9.03 14.70 5.67
C LYS A 144 10.47 14.31 5.36
N ALA A 145 10.75 13.02 5.17
CA ALA A 145 12.08 12.54 4.83
C ALA A 145 12.48 12.96 3.40
N GLU A 146 11.59 12.72 2.43
CA GLU A 146 11.78 13.13 1.03
C GLU A 146 11.94 14.65 0.92
N GLY A 147 11.05 15.43 1.53
CA GLY A 147 11.14 16.89 1.52
C GLY A 147 12.39 17.44 2.20
N ARG A 148 12.89 16.78 3.27
CA ARG A 148 14.19 17.15 3.88
C ARG A 148 15.34 16.90 2.90
N GLN A 149 15.34 15.77 2.21
CA GLN A 149 16.39 15.42 1.24
C GLN A 149 16.36 16.32 0.01
N GLU A 150 15.20 16.54 -0.60
CA GLU A 150 15.02 17.41 -1.75
C GLU A 150 15.47 18.85 -1.44
N GLU A 151 15.06 19.41 -0.29
CA GLU A 151 15.47 20.76 0.10
C GLU A 151 16.97 20.83 0.42
N ALA A 152 17.53 19.82 1.09
CA ALA A 152 18.98 19.78 1.36
C ALA A 152 19.78 19.78 0.05
N ILE A 153 19.42 18.94 -0.92
CA ILE A 153 20.05 18.89 -2.25
C ILE A 153 19.92 20.23 -2.96
N ALA A 154 18.70 20.77 -3.03
CA ALA A 154 18.42 22.03 -3.72
C ALA A 154 19.22 23.19 -3.11
N LEU A 155 19.33 23.23 -1.78
CA LEU A 155 20.09 24.25 -1.07
C LEU A 155 21.60 24.13 -1.36
N ILE A 156 22.16 22.93 -1.30
CA ILE A 156 23.58 22.67 -1.58
C ILE A 156 23.92 23.04 -3.02
N LEU A 157 23.13 22.58 -3.99
CA LEU A 157 23.34 22.94 -5.39
C LEU A 157 23.26 24.46 -5.61
N ARG A 158 22.34 25.16 -4.95
CA ARG A 158 22.24 26.62 -5.04
C ARG A 158 23.46 27.32 -4.43
N GLN A 159 23.99 26.81 -3.32
CA GLN A 159 25.19 27.35 -2.68
C GLN A 159 26.44 27.12 -3.53
N LEU A 160 26.63 25.91 -4.05
CA LEU A 160 27.73 25.57 -4.95
C LEU A 160 27.69 26.41 -6.23
N LYS A 161 26.52 26.56 -6.87
CA LYS A 161 26.35 27.41 -8.06
C LYS A 161 26.69 28.87 -7.77
N ARG A 162 26.35 29.36 -6.57
CA ARG A 162 26.67 30.72 -6.17
C ARG A 162 28.17 30.91 -5.88
N ARG A 163 28.85 29.90 -5.33
CA ARG A 163 30.27 29.97 -4.98
C ARG A 163 31.19 29.79 -6.19
N PHE A 164 30.90 28.80 -7.03
CA PHE A 164 31.76 28.40 -8.16
C PHE A 164 31.23 28.83 -9.53
N ASN A 165 30.10 29.55 -9.59
CA ASN A 165 29.45 30.07 -10.78
C ASN A 165 28.82 29.00 -11.71
N THR A 166 29.46 27.84 -11.87
CA THR A 166 28.95 26.70 -12.65
C THR A 166 29.40 25.40 -12.00
N ILE A 167 28.57 24.37 -12.03
CA ILE A 167 28.90 23.02 -11.53
C ILE A 167 28.80 22.06 -12.72
N PRO A 168 29.75 21.13 -12.90
CA PRO A 168 29.63 20.08 -13.89
C PRO A 168 28.39 19.21 -13.64
N ALA A 169 27.66 18.83 -14.70
CA ALA A 169 26.45 18.02 -14.58
C ALA A 169 26.69 16.67 -13.88
N GLU A 170 27.89 16.10 -14.02
CA GLU A 170 28.29 14.86 -13.34
C GLU A 170 28.29 14.99 -11.81
N ILE A 171 28.68 16.15 -11.29
CA ILE A 171 28.67 16.44 -9.85
C ILE A 171 27.24 16.67 -9.37
N GLU A 172 26.40 17.34 -10.17
CA GLU A 172 24.98 17.49 -9.83
C GLU A 172 24.28 16.14 -9.67
N VAL A 173 24.51 15.19 -10.57
CA VAL A 173 23.96 13.83 -10.47
C VAL A 173 24.46 13.14 -9.20
N LYS A 174 25.77 13.20 -8.92
CA LYS A 174 26.32 12.62 -7.69
C LYS A 174 25.65 13.18 -6.43
N ILE A 175 25.41 14.49 -6.35
CA ILE A 175 24.75 15.14 -5.20
C ILE A 175 23.31 14.66 -5.05
N ASN A 176 22.57 14.49 -6.16
CA ASN A 176 21.19 14.02 -6.10
C ASN A 176 21.07 12.59 -5.54
N ASP A 177 22.08 11.75 -5.76
CA ASP A 177 22.10 10.36 -5.32
C ASP A 177 22.70 10.17 -3.91
N LEU A 178 23.22 11.24 -3.28
CA LEU A 178 23.78 11.14 -1.93
C LEU A 178 22.69 10.88 -0.88
N PRO A 179 22.99 10.07 0.16
CA PRO A 179 22.14 10.00 1.34
C PRO A 179 22.12 11.35 2.07
N ILE A 180 21.02 11.66 2.76
CA ILE A 180 20.80 12.95 3.44
C ILE A 180 21.95 13.31 4.39
N GLU A 181 22.50 12.33 5.12
CA GLU A 181 23.61 12.56 6.04
C GLU A 181 24.86 13.11 5.31
N LYS A 182 25.13 12.60 4.11
CA LYS A 182 26.26 13.07 3.29
C LYS A 182 26.01 14.43 2.67
N ILE A 183 24.76 14.75 2.35
CA ILE A 183 24.38 16.08 1.86
C ILE A 183 24.54 17.12 2.97
N GLU A 184 24.18 16.77 4.21
CA GLU A 184 24.36 17.64 5.38
C GLU A 184 25.84 17.82 5.71
N GLU A 185 26.66 16.76 5.67
CA GLU A 185 28.12 16.85 5.80
C GLU A 185 28.75 17.73 4.71
N LEU A 186 28.30 17.58 3.46
CA LEU A 186 28.73 18.44 2.35
C LEU A 186 28.38 19.90 2.60
N GLY A 187 27.23 20.19 3.23
CA GLY A 187 26.84 21.55 3.60
C GLY A 187 27.76 22.22 4.60
N GLU A 188 28.30 21.46 5.55
CA GLU A 188 29.30 21.96 6.49
C GLU A 188 30.65 22.16 5.80
N ALA A 189 31.14 21.12 5.10
CA ALA A 189 32.42 21.16 4.39
C ALA A 189 32.47 22.26 3.33
N LEU A 190 31.33 22.55 2.70
CA LEU A 190 31.19 23.60 1.70
C LEU A 190 31.60 24.96 2.23
N LEU A 191 31.49 25.25 3.53
CA LEU A 191 31.91 26.53 4.09
C LEU A 191 33.43 26.74 3.99
N ASP A 192 34.22 25.67 4.11
CA ASP A 192 35.67 25.70 4.12
C ASP A 192 36.32 25.68 2.73
N PHE A 193 35.61 25.20 1.70
CA PHE A 193 36.12 25.08 0.32
C PHE A 193 36.62 26.41 -0.24
N GLN A 194 37.85 26.49 -0.73
CA GLN A 194 38.35 27.70 -1.40
C GLN A 194 38.20 27.60 -2.92
N GLU A 195 38.35 26.40 -3.48
CA GLU A 195 38.38 26.14 -4.91
C GLU A 195 37.48 24.95 -5.29
N GLU A 196 37.19 24.79 -6.59
CA GLU A 196 36.36 23.67 -7.08
C GLU A 196 37.02 22.30 -6.83
N GLU A 197 38.36 22.25 -6.78
CA GLU A 197 39.13 21.03 -6.51
C GLU A 197 38.84 20.46 -5.11
N ASP A 198 38.50 21.32 -4.12
CA ASP A 198 38.12 20.88 -2.77
C ASP A 198 36.83 20.04 -2.80
N LEU A 199 35.88 20.39 -3.68
CA LEU A 199 34.63 19.64 -3.87
C LEU A 199 34.91 18.27 -4.51
N ILE A 200 35.80 18.22 -5.50
CA ILE A 200 36.19 16.98 -6.17
C ILE A 200 36.88 16.04 -5.17
N ASN A 201 37.83 16.57 -4.40
CA ASN A 201 38.53 15.82 -3.36
C ASN A 201 37.59 15.32 -2.25
N TRP A 202 36.52 16.07 -1.94
CA TRP A 202 35.53 15.62 -0.98
C TRP A 202 34.74 14.38 -1.47
N PHE A 203 34.45 14.29 -2.78
CA PHE A 203 33.79 13.12 -3.37
C PHE A 203 34.70 11.89 -3.49
N GLU A 204 36.02 12.06 -3.44
CA GLU A 204 37.00 10.98 -3.57
C GLU A 204 37.42 10.36 -2.22
N ASN A 205 37.06 11.00 -1.10
CA ASN A 205 37.28 10.51 0.27
C ASN A 205 36.05 9.83 0.87
#